data_AF-A0A1T2CNB3-F1
#
_entry.id   AF-A0A1T2CNB3-F1
#
_cell.length_a   1.000
_cell.length_b   1.000
_cell.length_c   1.000
_cell.angle_alpha   90.00
_cell.angle_beta   90.00
_cell.angle_gamma   90.00
#
_symmetry.space_group_name_H-M   'P 1'
#
loop_
_entity.id
_entity.type
_entity.pdbx_description
1 polymer ?
#
loop_
_entity_poly.entity_id
_entity_poly.type
_entity_poly.pdbx_seq_one_letter_code
_entity_poly.pdbx_strand_id
1 'polypeptide(L)'
;MASLFQAWAYGDEKGLARLMRKEMTHEEYQRVLIARNRRWLPRVEKHIASPGKTMIVVGAAHLVGEQSLVAMLKSKGYAVSRIQ
;
A
#
# COMPACT_ATOMS: atom_id res chain seq x y z
N MET A 1 18.07 16.15 0.42
CA MET A 1 16.83 15.61 1.00
C MET A 1 16.04 14.95 -0.12
N ALA A 2 15.68 13.67 -0.01
CA ALA A 2 14.86 13.01 -1.04
C ALA A 2 13.39 13.42 -0.90
N SER A 3 12.74 13.83 -1.98
CA SER A 3 11.31 14.14 -1.98
C SER A 3 10.44 12.89 -2.11
N LEU A 4 9.16 12.99 -1.75
CA LEU A 4 8.18 11.92 -1.96
C LEU A 4 8.13 11.48 -3.44
N PHE A 5 8.23 12.46 -4.35
CA PHE A 5 8.28 12.22 -5.79
C PHE A 5 9.52 11.43 -6.21
N GLN A 6 10.70 11.79 -5.70
CA GLN A 6 11.93 11.05 -6.00
C GLN A 6 11.87 9.61 -5.48
N ALA A 7 11.42 9.42 -4.24
CA ALA A 7 11.26 8.08 -3.68
C ALA A 7 10.30 7.21 -4.51
N TRP A 8 9.21 7.80 -5.01
CA TRP A 8 8.30 7.12 -5.94
C TRP A 8 8.97 6.79 -7.27
N ALA A 9 9.60 7.78 -7.91
CA ALA A 9 10.19 7.64 -9.24
C ALA A 9 11.30 6.56 -9.30
N TYR A 10 12.08 6.41 -8.22
CA TYR A 10 13.13 5.40 -8.13
C TYR A 10 12.69 4.09 -7.46
N GLY A 11 11.40 3.96 -7.09
CA GLY A 11 10.90 2.75 -6.43
C GLY A 11 11.47 2.51 -5.03
N ASP A 12 11.94 3.55 -4.33
CA ASP A 12 12.42 3.46 -2.94
C ASP A 12 11.24 3.30 -1.98
N GLU A 13 10.74 2.07 -1.84
CA GLU A 13 9.60 1.75 -0.98
C GLU A 13 9.84 2.15 0.49
N LYS A 14 11.07 1.96 0.98
CA LYS A 14 11.45 2.27 2.36
C LYS A 14 11.48 3.77 2.59
N GLY A 15 12.06 4.52 1.65
CA GLY A 15 12.06 5.98 1.66
C GLY A 15 10.67 6.55 1.58
N LEU A 16 9.84 6.02 0.68
CA LEU A 16 8.46 6.46 0.53
C LEU A 16 7.65 6.24 1.82
N ALA A 17 7.70 5.05 2.41
CA ALA A 17 7.00 4.77 3.67
C ALA A 17 7.47 5.69 4.81
N ARG A 18 8.77 5.93 4.93
CA ARG A 18 9.36 6.82 5.94
C ARG A 18 8.91 8.26 5.75
N LEU A 19 8.98 8.79 4.53
CA LEU A 19 8.60 10.17 4.21
C LEU A 19 7.11 10.39 4.46
N MET A 20 6.24 9.48 4.00
CA MET A 20 4.81 9.55 4.26
C MET A 20 4.47 9.57 5.76
N ARG A 21 5.12 8.72 6.57
CA ARG A 21 4.91 8.71 8.01
C ARG A 21 5.38 10.01 8.67
N LYS A 22 6.47 10.60 8.18
CA LYS A 22 7.03 11.86 8.69
C LYS A 22 6.13 13.06 8.40
N GLU A 23 5.49 13.08 7.24
CA GLU A 23 4.66 14.21 6.78
C GLU A 23 3.22 14.19 7.35
N MET A 24 2.80 13.08 7.95
CA MET A 24 1.46 12.92 8.52
C MET A 24 1.46 12.97 10.04
N THR A 25 0.46 13.64 10.62
CA THR A 25 0.10 13.48 12.03
C THR A 25 -0.31 12.04 12.35
N HIS A 26 -0.37 11.67 13.63
CA HIS A 26 -0.84 10.34 14.02
C HIS A 26 -2.26 10.07 13.50
N GLU A 27 -3.17 11.03 13.67
CA GLU A 27 -4.58 10.91 13.29
C GLU A 27 -4.75 10.76 11.78
N GLU A 28 -4.03 11.55 10.97
CA GLU A 28 -4.05 11.43 9.52
C GLU A 28 -3.55 10.06 9.06
N TYR A 29 -2.44 9.59 9.63
CA TYR A 29 -1.92 8.26 9.29
C TYR A 29 -2.92 7.15 9.62
N GLN A 30 -3.60 7.23 10.77
CA GLN A 30 -4.61 6.26 11.15
C GLN A 30 -5.83 6.30 10.22
N ARG A 31 -6.39 7.48 9.94
CA ARG A 31 -7.63 7.60 9.17
C ARG A 31 -7.42 7.46 7.66
N VAL A 32 -6.40 8.13 7.13
CA VAL A 32 -6.16 8.26 5.69
C VAL A 32 -5.41 7.05 5.15
N LEU A 33 -4.51 6.44 5.92
CA LEU A 33 -3.77 5.26 5.47
C LEU A 33 -4.33 3.97 6.07
N ILE A 34 -4.21 3.78 7.38
CA ILE A 34 -4.50 2.47 8.00
C ILE A 34 -5.98 2.10 7.80
N ALA A 35 -6.91 2.94 8.25
CA ALA A 35 -8.34 2.66 8.17
C ALA A 35 -8.84 2.58 6.71
N ARG A 36 -8.22 3.33 5.80
CA ARG A 36 -8.54 3.25 4.36
C ARG A 36 -8.05 1.93 3.75
N ASN A 37 -6.81 1.52 4.04
CA ASN A 37 -6.25 0.26 3.54
C ASN A 37 -7.03 -0.94 4.08
N ARG A 38 -7.40 -0.93 5.37
CA ARG A 38 -8.23 -1.99 5.98
C ARG A 38 -9.61 -2.12 5.31
N ARG A 39 -10.24 -1.00 4.96
CA ARG A 39 -11.52 -1.00 4.21
C ARG A 39 -11.38 -1.50 2.77
N TRP A 40 -10.22 -1.33 2.16
CA TRP A 40 -9.93 -1.82 0.81
C TRP A 40 -9.69 -3.32 0.76
N LEU A 41 -9.01 -3.89 1.76
CA LEU A 41 -8.61 -5.30 1.80
C LEU A 41 -9.74 -6.28 1.42
N PRO A 42 -10.94 -6.28 2.03
CA PRO A 42 -11.99 -7.23 1.67
C PRO A 42 -12.49 -7.07 0.23
N ARG A 43 -12.42 -5.86 -0.34
CA ARG A 43 -12.77 -5.62 -1.76
C ARG A 43 -11.74 -6.25 -2.68
N VAL A 44 -10.46 -6.11 -2.34
CA VAL A 44 -9.35 -6.75 -3.08
C VAL A 44 -9.49 -8.27 -3.01
N GLU A 45 -9.73 -8.84 -1.82
CA GLU A 45 -9.94 -10.28 -1.64
C GLU A 45 -11.13 -10.80 -2.46
N LYS A 46 -12.24 -10.04 -2.52
CA LYS A 46 -13.39 -10.39 -3.37
C LYS A 46 -13.01 -10.48 -4.85
N HIS A 47 -12.20 -9.54 -5.34
CA HIS A 47 -11.73 -9.57 -6.73
C HIS A 47 -10.73 -10.71 -7.00
N ILE A 48 -9.87 -11.05 -6.02
CA ILE A 48 -8.97 -12.21 -6.12
C ILE A 48 -9.76 -13.52 -6.21
N ALA A 49 -10.86 -13.65 -5.46
CA ALA A 49 -11.71 -14.83 -5.46
C ALA A 49 -12.65 -14.93 -6.68
N SER A 50 -12.78 -13.85 -7.47
CA SER A 50 -13.64 -13.83 -8.65
C SER A 50 -12.93 -14.42 -9.87
N PRO A 51 -13.62 -15.13 -10.77
CA PRO A 51 -13.00 -15.64 -12.00
C PRO A 51 -12.41 -14.53 -12.86
N GLY A 52 -11.27 -14.81 -13.50
CA GLY A 52 -10.59 -13.88 -14.41
C GLY A 52 -9.40 -13.16 -13.77
N LYS A 53 -8.78 -12.25 -14.53
CA LYS A 53 -7.65 -11.43 -14.07
C LYS A 53 -8.16 -10.03 -13.74
N THR A 54 -7.86 -9.52 -12.54
CA THR A 54 -8.22 -8.16 -12.12
C THR A 54 -6.97 -7.28 -12.06
N MET A 55 -7.01 -6.11 -12.70
CA MET A 55 -6.03 -5.04 -12.49
C MET A 55 -6.61 -4.01 -11.52
N ILE A 56 -5.91 -3.76 -10.42
CA ILE A 56 -6.31 -2.77 -9.40
C ILE A 56 -5.30 -1.62 -9.42
N VAL A 57 -5.78 -0.41 -9.71
CA VAL A 57 -4.96 0.80 -9.72
C VAL A 57 -5.13 1.55 -8.40
N VAL A 58 -4.02 1.88 -7.75
CA VAL A 58 -3.99 2.53 -6.43
C VAL A 58 -2.92 3.61 -6.37
N GLY A 59 -3.07 4.54 -5.44
CA GLY A 59 -1.99 5.45 -5.06
C GLY A 59 -0.88 4.74 -4.28
N ALA A 60 0.33 5.30 -4.33
CA ALA A 60 1.56 4.71 -3.76
C ALA A 60 1.44 4.31 -2.27
N ALA A 61 0.65 5.06 -1.52
CA ALA A 61 0.30 4.83 -0.12
C ALA A 61 -0.33 3.46 0.19
N HIS A 62 -0.93 2.81 -0.79
CA HIS A 62 -1.52 1.48 -0.64
C HIS A 62 -0.50 0.35 -0.78
N LEU A 63 0.70 0.65 -1.28
CA LEU A 63 1.71 -0.35 -1.67
C LEU A 63 2.83 -0.47 -0.63
N VAL A 64 3.16 0.61 0.09
CA VAL A 64 4.35 0.68 0.95
C VAL A 64 4.03 0.77 2.44
N GLY A 65 4.93 0.25 3.27
CA GLY A 65 4.83 0.24 4.73
C GLY A 65 4.08 -0.97 5.30
N GLU A 66 4.15 -1.15 6.62
CA GLU A 66 3.63 -2.33 7.33
C GLU A 66 2.10 -2.44 7.31
N GLN A 67 1.41 -1.33 7.09
CA GLN A 67 -0.05 -1.27 7.02
C GLN A 67 -0.54 -1.13 5.56
N SER A 68 0.29 -1.48 4.58
CA SER A 68 -0.07 -1.47 3.15
C SER A 68 -1.00 -2.63 2.79
N LEU A 69 -1.68 -2.53 1.65
CA LEU A 69 -2.46 -3.66 1.12
C LEU A 69 -1.56 -4.86 0.83
N VAL A 70 -0.35 -4.62 0.31
CA VAL A 70 0.64 -5.67 0.03
C VAL A 70 1.03 -6.41 1.32
N ALA A 71 1.35 -5.67 2.39
CA ALA A 71 1.71 -6.26 3.68
C ALA A 71 0.55 -7.06 4.28
N MET A 72 -0.66 -6.51 4.24
CA MET A 72 -1.85 -7.19 4.76
C MET A 72 -2.20 -8.46 3.97
N LEU A 73 -2.12 -8.42 2.64
CA LEU A 73 -2.31 -9.61 1.79
C LEU A 73 -1.27 -10.70 2.12
N LYS A 74 0.01 -10.35 2.23
CA LYS A 74 1.05 -11.31 2.64
C LYS A 74 0.75 -11.91 4.01
N SER A 75 0.32 -11.09 4.98
CA SER A 75 -0.02 -11.56 6.33
C SER A 75 -1.20 -12.54 6.36
N LYS A 76 -2.06 -12.49 5.34
CA LYS A 76 -3.18 -13.42 5.13
C LYS A 76 -2.81 -14.67 4.31
N GLY A 77 -1.55 -14.84 3.95
CA GLY A 77 -1.08 -16.02 3.21
C GLY A 77 -1.15 -15.89 1.69
N TYR A 78 -1.48 -14.72 1.14
CA TYR A 78 -1.43 -14.51 -0.31
C TYR A 78 0.02 -14.42 -0.80
N ALA A 79 0.32 -15.13 -1.89
CA ALA A 79 1.56 -14.94 -2.63
C ALA A 79 1.52 -13.61 -3.37
N VAL A 80 2.44 -12.69 -3.04
CA VAL A 80 2.52 -11.37 -3.66
C VAL A 80 3.95 -11.13 -4.14
N SER A 81 4.10 -11.02 -5.45
CA SER A 81 5.37 -10.78 -6.13
C SER A 81 5.38 -9.39 -6.76
N ARG A 82 6.48 -8.65 -6.57
CA ARG A 82 6.76 -7.43 -7.32
C ARG A 82 7.32 -7.84 -8.69
N ILE A 83 6.84 -7.21 -9.76
CA ILE A 83 7.13 -7.58 -11.16
C ILE A 83 7.92 -6.49 -11.90
N GLN A 84 8.72 -5.70 -11.17
CA GLN A 84 9.48 -4.54 -11.67
C GLN A 84 10.96 -4.80 -11.50
#